data_AF-A0A662G902-F1
#
_entry.id   AF-A0A662G902-F1
#
_cell.length_a   1.000
_cell.length_b   1.000
_cell.length_c   1.000
_cell.angle_alpha   90.00
_cell.angle_beta   90.00
_cell.angle_gamma   90.00
#
_symmetry.space_group_name_H-M   'P 1'
#
loop_
_entity.id
_entity.type
_entity.pdbx_description
1 polymer ?
#
loop_
_entity_poly.entity_id
_entity_poly.type
_entity_poly.pdbx_seq_one_letter_code
_entity_poly.pdbx_strand_id
1 'polypeptide(L)'
;MCENKYIVDLIHMLINNRKMYFSRFDVLNSEGKKILEIIIQNLLKENQEYRKIIYKIRRKPTFENILKLAEILNIDVGEYKYLTFNN
;
A
#
# COMPACT_ATOMS: atom_id res chain seq x y z
N MET A 1 12.67 -8.15 -2.85
CA MET A 1 12.13 -7.61 -1.58
C MET A 1 12.25 -6.11 -1.63
N CYS A 2 11.26 -5.34 -1.17
CA CYS A 2 11.46 -3.91 -0.95
C CYS A 2 12.43 -3.74 0.23
N GLU A 3 13.65 -3.29 -0.06
CA GLU A 3 14.71 -3.09 0.95
C GLU A 3 14.58 -1.74 1.66
N ASN A 4 13.76 -0.84 1.14
CA ASN A 4 13.53 0.47 1.72
C ASN A 4 12.62 0.37 2.96
N LYS A 5 13.25 0.29 4.13
CA LYS A 5 12.58 0.19 5.43
C LYS A 5 11.52 1.27 5.65
N TYR A 6 11.75 2.49 5.18
CA TYR A 6 10.79 3.58 5.34
C TYR A 6 9.48 3.29 4.59
N ILE A 7 9.55 2.73 3.38
CA ILE A 7 8.36 2.34 2.61
C ILE A 7 7.61 1.20 3.33
N VAL A 8 8.34 0.24 3.88
CA VAL A 8 7.76 -0.87 4.66
C VAL A 8 6.99 -0.34 5.86
N ASP A 9 7.59 0.55 6.64
CA ASP A 9 6.97 1.13 7.84
C ASP A 9 5.68 1.92 7.49
N LEU A 10 5.69 2.67 6.38
CA LEU A 10 4.50 3.39 5.91
C LEU A 10 3.37 2.45 5.45
N ILE A 11 3.71 1.33 4.79
CA ILE A 11 2.73 0.32 4.38
C ILE A 11 2.12 -0.36 5.61
N HIS A 12 2.94 -0.75 6.60
CA HIS A 12 2.44 -1.28 7.86
C HIS A 12 1.57 -0.27 8.62
N MET A 13 1.95 1.01 8.62
CA MET A 13 1.15 2.06 9.25
C MET A 13 -0.25 2.14 8.63
N LEU A 14 -0.38 2.08 7.30
CA LEU A 14 -1.69 2.03 6.64
C LEU A 14 -2.48 0.77 7.03
N ILE A 15 -1.86 -0.40 6.92
CA ILE A 15 -2.54 -1.70 7.12
C ILE A 15 -3.01 -1.84 8.57
N ASN A 16 -2.12 -1.62 9.53
CA ASN A 16 -2.38 -1.86 10.96
C ASN A 16 -3.31 -0.80 11.56
N ASN A 17 -3.41 0.39 10.95
CA ASN A 17 -4.29 1.47 11.41
C ASN A 17 -5.45 1.69 10.43
N ARG A 18 -6.06 0.60 9.92
CA ARG A 18 -7.12 0.65 8.91
C ARG A 18 -8.24 1.65 9.25
N LYS A 19 -8.72 1.66 10.50
CA LYS A 19 -9.79 2.59 10.95
C LYS A 19 -9.40 4.07 10.88
N MET A 20 -8.11 4.39 10.95
CA MET A 20 -7.60 5.76 10.93
C MET A 20 -7.39 6.28 9.50
N TYR A 21 -6.91 5.41 8.59
CA TYR A 21 -6.50 5.83 7.25
C TYR A 21 -7.46 5.45 6.14
N PHE A 22 -8.43 4.59 6.41
CA PHE A 22 -9.45 4.18 5.45
C PHE A 22 -10.82 4.67 5.90
N SER A 23 -11.63 5.03 4.92
CA SER A 23 -13.06 5.30 5.13
C SER A 23 -13.81 4.02 5.49
N ARG A 24 -15.08 4.15 5.88
CA ARG A 24 -16.00 3.02 6.09
C ARG A 24 -16.19 2.11 4.86
N PHE A 25 -15.76 2.56 3.68
CA PHE A 25 -15.81 1.80 2.42
C PHE A 25 -14.45 1.24 2.01
N ASP A 26 -13.49 1.18 2.93
CA ASP A 26 -12.14 0.67 2.70
C ASP A 26 -11.33 1.37 1.60
N VAL A 27 -11.66 2.63 1.32
CA VAL A 27 -10.87 3.51 0.46
C VAL A 27 -10.08 4.47 1.34
N LEU A 28 -8.80 4.71 1.03
CA LEU A 28 -7.97 5.68 1.74
C LEU A 28 -8.69 7.05 1.84
N ASN A 29 -8.70 7.59 3.04
CA ASN A 29 -9.14 8.96 3.31
C ASN A 29 -8.02 9.95 2.96
N SER A 30 -8.24 11.23 3.27
CA SER A 30 -7.27 12.29 2.96
C SER A 30 -5.90 12.07 3.61
N GLU A 31 -5.85 11.63 4.87
CA GLU A 31 -4.58 11.35 5.57
C GLU A 31 -3.89 10.12 5.02
N GLY A 32 -4.65 9.04 4.76
CA GLY A 32 -4.13 7.84 4.12
C GLY A 32 -3.53 8.11 2.73
N LYS A 33 -4.19 8.98 1.94
CA LYS A 33 -3.68 9.38 0.61
C LYS A 33 -2.36 10.14 0.68
N LYS A 34 -2.15 10.97 1.71
CA LYS A 34 -0.84 11.63 1.92
C LYS A 34 0.27 10.61 2.11
N ILE A 35 0.03 9.58 2.92
CA ILE A 35 0.99 8.48 3.13
C ILE A 35 1.23 7.72 1.83
N LEU A 36 0.18 7.42 1.07
CA LEU A 36 0.31 6.74 -0.22
C LEU A 36 1.15 7.55 -1.21
N GLU A 37 1.00 8.88 -1.28
CA GLU A 37 1.84 9.71 -2.13
C GLU A 37 3.32 9.66 -1.73
N ILE A 38 3.63 9.62 -0.43
CA ILE A 38 5.01 9.47 0.06
C ILE A 38 5.57 8.10 -0.35
N ILE A 39 4.81 7.02 -0.18
CA ILE A 39 5.18 5.67 -0.63
C ILE A 39 5.49 5.69 -2.13
N ILE A 40 4.58 6.26 -2.94
CA ILE A 40 4.70 6.32 -4.39
C ILE A 40 5.95 7.10 -4.83
N GLN A 41 6.20 8.26 -4.22
CA GLN A 41 7.35 9.08 -4.55
C GLN A 41 8.66 8.37 -4.27
N ASN A 42 8.75 7.63 -3.16
CA ASN A 42 9.96 6.87 -2.82
C ASN A 42 10.11 5.62 -3.71
N LEU A 43 9.03 4.86 -3.93
CA LEU A 43 9.04 3.70 -4.82
C LEU A 43 9.49 4.05 -6.25
N LEU A 44 8.99 5.15 -6.81
CA LEU A 44 9.27 5.53 -8.20
C LEU A 44 10.67 6.13 -8.41
N LYS A 45 11.33 6.62 -7.36
CA LYS A 45 12.73 7.05 -7.43
C LYS A 45 13.65 5.86 -7.67
N GLU A 46 13.36 4.74 -7.02
CA GLU A 46 14.21 3.55 -7.01
C GLU A 46 13.81 2.55 -8.11
N ASN A 47 12.51 2.45 -8.44
CA ASN A 47 11.98 1.35 -9.23
C ASN A 47 10.92 1.80 -10.23
N GLN A 48 11.36 2.25 -11.41
CA GLN A 48 10.47 2.77 -12.46
C GLN A 48 9.56 1.70 -13.09
N GLU A 49 9.90 0.42 -12.95
CA GLU A 49 9.12 -0.72 -13.46
C GLU A 49 7.72 -0.81 -12.83
N TYR A 50 7.55 -0.37 -11.58
CA TYR A 50 6.28 -0.41 -10.88
C TYR A 50 5.31 0.71 -11.27
N ARG A 51 5.70 1.64 -12.16
CA ARG A 51 4.86 2.79 -12.55
C ARG A 51 3.42 2.40 -12.89
N LYS A 52 3.25 1.41 -13.78
CA LYS A 52 1.91 1.01 -14.25
C LYS A 52 1.01 0.54 -13.10
N ILE A 53 1.55 -0.26 -12.17
CA ILE A 53 0.77 -0.80 -11.06
C ILE A 53 0.50 0.26 -9.99
N ILE A 54 1.50 1.09 -9.69
CA ILE A 54 1.38 2.23 -8.78
C ILE A 54 0.28 3.20 -9.24
N TYR A 55 0.23 3.53 -10.53
CA TYR A 55 -0.83 4.41 -11.06
C TYR A 55 -2.23 3.80 -10.91
N LYS A 56 -2.38 2.48 -11.05
CA LYS A 56 -3.66 1.79 -10.81
C LYS A 56 -4.08 1.89 -9.35
N ILE A 57 -3.15 1.64 -8.42
CA ILE A 57 -3.41 1.72 -6.97
C ILE A 57 -3.74 3.16 -6.56
N ARG A 58 -3.01 4.15 -7.07
CA ARG A 58 -3.28 5.57 -6.80
C ARG A 58 -4.68 6.00 -7.22
N ARG A 59 -5.19 5.48 -8.34
CA ARG A 59 -6.56 5.76 -8.82
C ARG A 59 -7.64 5.06 -7.99
N LYS A 60 -7.36 3.89 -7.43
CA LYS A 60 -8.28 3.11 -6.60
C LYS A 60 -7.57 2.65 -5.32
N PRO A 61 -7.36 3.54 -4.33
CA PRO A 61 -6.56 3.22 -3.15
C PRO A 61 -7.41 2.49 -2.10
N THR A 62 -7.88 1.29 -2.44
CA THR A 62 -8.63 0.44 -1.51
C THR A 62 -7.69 -0.33 -0.60
N PHE A 63 -8.17 -0.78 0.56
CA PHE A 63 -7.41 -1.62 1.48
C PHE A 63 -6.86 -2.86 0.77
N GLU A 64 -7.70 -3.52 -0.04
CA GLU A 64 -7.29 -4.64 -0.88
C GLU A 64 -6.15 -4.27 -1.85
N ASN A 65 -6.19 -3.10 -2.50
CA ASN A 65 -5.14 -2.66 -3.41
C ASN A 65 -3.84 -2.29 -2.67
N ILE A 66 -3.93 -1.85 -1.41
CA ILE A 66 -2.75 -1.64 -0.55
C ILE A 66 -2.13 -2.98 -0.14
N LEU A 67 -2.94 -4.00 0.17
CA LEU A 67 -2.43 -5.36 0.41
C LEU A 67 -1.75 -5.95 -0.82
N LYS A 68 -2.36 -5.80 -2.01
CA LYS A 68 -1.75 -6.18 -3.29
C LYS A 68 -0.43 -5.46 -3.53
N LEU A 69 -0.33 -4.17 -3.18
CA LEU A 69 0.93 -3.42 -3.26
C LEU A 69 1.99 -4.03 -2.34
N ALA A 70 1.62 -4.36 -1.10
CA ALA A 70 2.54 -4.99 -0.15
C ALA A 70 3.04 -6.35 -0.67
N GLU A 71 2.16 -7.16 -1.26
CA GLU A 71 2.51 -8.43 -1.89
C GLU A 71 3.52 -8.27 -3.04
N ILE A 72 3.27 -7.35 -3.97
CA ILE A 72 4.19 -7.04 -5.08
C ILE A 72 5.58 -6.65 -4.55
N LEU A 73 5.60 -5.91 -3.44
CA LEU A 73 6.82 -5.47 -2.79
C LEU A 73 7.46 -6.54 -1.89
N ASN A 74 6.85 -7.73 -1.79
CA ASN A 74 7.22 -8.81 -0.87
C ASN A 74 7.34 -8.33 0.59
N ILE A 75 6.37 -7.54 1.04
CA ILE A 75 6.25 -7.04 2.40
C ILE A 75 5.35 -8.01 3.17
N ASP A 76 5.82 -8.48 4.34
CA ASP A 76 5.00 -9.31 5.22
C ASP A 76 3.87 -8.49 5.83
N VAL A 77 2.63 -8.96 5.68
CA VAL A 77 1.42 -8.31 6.19
C VAL A 77 0.72 -9.14 7.28
N GLY A 78 1.39 -10.17 7.82
CA GLY A 78 0.90 -10.95 8.96
C GLY A 78 -0.45 -11.62 8.67
N GLU A 79 -1.46 -11.37 9.52
CA GLU A 79 -2.79 -11.98 9.41
C GLU A 79 -3.52 -11.65 8.10
N TYR A 80 -3.16 -10.53 7.46
CA TYR A 80 -3.78 -10.10 6.21
C TYR A 80 -3.28 -10.89 4.99
N LYS A 81 -2.30 -11.79 5.18
CA LYS A 81 -1.73 -12.63 4.13
C LYS A 81 -2.77 -13.54 3.47
N TYR A 82 -3.81 -13.98 4.19
CA TYR A 82 -4.85 -14.87 3.64
C TYR A 82 -5.96 -14.14 2.88
N LEU A 83 -6.01 -12.81 2.94
CA LEU A 83 -7.01 -12.01 2.22
C LEU A 83 -6.62 -11.73 0.77
N THR A 84 -5.34 -11.90 0.41
CA THR A 84 -4.85 -11.70 -0.96
C THR A 84 -5.04 -12.94 -1.85
N PHE A 85 -5.23 -14.14 -1.27
CA PHE A 85 -5.35 -15.42 -2.01
C PHE A 85 -6.78 -15.81 -2.44
N ASN A 86 -7.81 -15.07 -2.02
CA ASN A 86 -9.22 -15.46 -2.23
C ASN A 86 -9.95 -14.66 -3.33
N ASN A 87 -9.23 -14.15 -4.34
CA ASN A 87 -9.85 -13.50 -5.52
C ASN A 87 -9.37 -14.11 -6.83
#